data_AF-A0A6G0Y1E9-F1
#
_entry.id   AF-A0A6G0Y1E9-F1
#
_cell.length_a   1.000
_cell.length_b   1.000
_cell.length_c   1.000
_cell.angle_alpha   90.00
_cell.angle_beta   90.00
_cell.angle_gamma   90.00
#
_symmetry.space_group_name_H-M   'P 1'
#
loop_
_entity.id
_entity.type
_entity.pdbx_description
1 polymer ?
#
loop_
_entity_poly.entity_id
_entity_poly.type
_entity_poly.pdbx_seq_one_letter_code
_entity_poly.pdbx_strand_id
1 'polypeptide(L)'
;MSVAQSQMLYASPIWASALIFEVNKKDMLKPQRMMAKRVACAYTTVPTNAILVMAGMLPLHIMVSERNAVSVAKKANSTDQA
;
A
#
# COMPACT_ATOMS: atom_id res chain seq x y z
N MET A 1 10.64 -0.54 7.41
CA MET A 1 9.95 -1.34 6.36
C MET A 1 10.21 -0.79 4.94
N SER A 2 11.34 -0.11 4.68
CA SER A 2 11.53 0.62 3.42
C SER A 2 11.66 -0.31 2.20
N VAL A 3 12.46 -1.38 2.32
CA VAL A 3 12.75 -2.28 1.19
C VAL A 3 11.54 -3.13 0.79
N ALA A 4 10.87 -3.77 1.76
CA ALA A 4 9.70 -4.62 1.48
C ALA A 4 8.54 -3.82 0.88
N GLN A 5 8.28 -2.59 1.35
CA GLN A 5 7.28 -1.73 0.71
C GLN A 5 7.72 -1.36 -0.70
N SER A 6 8.97 -0.93 -0.90
CA SER A 6 9.48 -0.55 -2.22
C SER A 6 9.38 -1.69 -3.24
N GLN A 7 9.72 -2.91 -2.84
CA GLN A 7 9.58 -4.11 -3.69
C GLN A 7 8.12 -4.39 -4.05
N MET A 8 7.23 -4.33 -3.07
CA MET A 8 5.80 -4.51 -3.31
C MET A 8 5.28 -3.42 -4.28
N LEU A 9 5.61 -2.17 -4.03
CA LEU A 9 5.13 -1.03 -4.82
C LEU A 9 5.74 -0.97 -6.22
N TYR A 10 6.90 -1.56 -6.43
CA TYR A 10 7.49 -1.70 -7.76
C TYR A 10 6.60 -2.56 -8.68
N ALA A 11 6.06 -3.66 -8.15
CA ALA A 11 5.15 -4.52 -8.90
C ALA A 11 3.70 -3.99 -8.94
N SER A 12 3.38 -2.91 -8.21
CA SER A 12 2.01 -2.43 -8.03
C SER A 12 1.20 -2.22 -9.31
N PRO A 13 1.70 -1.67 -10.43
CA PRO A 13 0.85 -1.40 -11.59
C PRO A 13 0.26 -2.67 -12.22
N ILE A 14 0.84 -3.85 -11.97
CA ILE A 14 0.38 -5.12 -12.53
C ILE A 14 -0.85 -5.64 -11.78
N TRP A 15 -0.81 -5.59 -10.44
CA TRP A 15 -1.87 -6.12 -9.57
C TRP A 15 -2.73 -5.03 -8.92
N ALA A 16 -2.48 -3.77 -9.27
CA ALA A 16 -3.29 -2.60 -8.97
C ALA A 16 -4.79 -2.81 -9.14
N SER A 17 -5.19 -3.43 -10.25
CA SER A 17 -6.59 -3.71 -10.57
C SER A 17 -7.23 -4.72 -9.63
N ALA A 18 -6.44 -5.64 -9.05
CA ALA A 18 -6.94 -6.62 -8.09
C ALA A 18 -7.30 -6.00 -6.74
N LEU A 19 -6.86 -4.77 -6.44
CA LEU A 19 -7.21 -4.06 -5.20
C LEU A 19 -8.65 -3.56 -5.16
N ILE A 20 -9.45 -3.76 -6.19
CA ILE A 20 -10.89 -3.46 -6.16
C ILE A 20 -11.58 -4.30 -5.08
N PHE A 21 -11.13 -5.55 -4.89
CA PHE A 21 -11.71 -6.47 -3.92
C PHE A 21 -11.17 -6.25 -2.50
N GLU A 22 -12.08 -6.15 -1.52
CA GLU A 22 -11.70 -5.96 -0.11
C GLU A 22 -10.89 -7.12 0.48
N VAL A 23 -11.11 -8.34 -0.02
CA VAL A 23 -10.36 -9.53 0.41
C VAL A 23 -8.87 -9.33 0.14
N ASN A 24 -8.53 -8.89 -1.06
CA ASN A 24 -7.15 -8.62 -1.48
C ASN A 24 -6.53 -7.48 -0.66
N LYS A 25 -7.32 -6.43 -0.34
CA LYS A 25 -6.86 -5.36 0.58
C LYS A 25 -6.53 -5.92 1.97
N LYS A 26 -7.39 -6.78 2.53
CA LYS A 26 -7.18 -7.39 3.85
C LYS A 26 -5.95 -8.29 3.85
N ASP A 27 -5.76 -9.10 2.82
CA ASP A 27 -4.61 -10.00 2.72
C ASP A 27 -3.28 -9.25 2.62
N MET A 28 -3.24 -8.12 1.92
CA MET A 28 -2.08 -7.23 1.91
C MET A 28 -1.81 -6.52 3.22
N LEU A 29 -2.86 -6.17 3.98
CA LEU A 29 -2.72 -5.49 5.26
C LEU A 29 -2.26 -6.45 6.38
N LYS A 30 -2.48 -7.76 6.27
CA LYS A 30 -2.00 -8.77 7.24
C LYS A 30 -0.48 -8.70 7.49
N PRO A 31 0.41 -8.81 6.48
CA PRO A 31 1.86 -8.70 6.69
C PRO A 31 2.25 -7.30 7.17
N GLN A 32 1.60 -6.25 6.66
CA GLN A 32 1.86 -4.88 7.08
C GLN A 32 1.57 -4.68 8.58
N ARG A 33 0.46 -5.24 9.06
CA ARG A 33 0.06 -5.21 10.47
C ARG A 33 1.04 -5.96 11.36
N MET A 34 1.52 -7.12 10.93
CA MET A 34 2.52 -7.89 11.68
C MET A 34 3.83 -7.11 11.84
N MET A 35 4.25 -6.38 10.80
CA MET A 35 5.41 -5.51 10.87
C MET A 35 5.14 -4.27 11.75
N ALA A 36 3.99 -3.62 11.61
CA ALA A 36 3.60 -2.48 12.43
C ALA A 36 3.52 -2.82 13.93
N LYS A 37 3.05 -4.03 14.28
CA LYS A 37 3.09 -4.55 15.66
C LYS A 37 4.48 -4.60 16.25
N ARG A 38 5.47 -5.04 15.46
CA ARG A 38 6.87 -5.11 15.90
C ARG A 38 7.47 -3.71 16.09
N VAL A 39 7.10 -2.75 15.23
CA VAL A 39 7.61 -1.37 15.31
C VAL A 39 6.98 -0.58 16.45
N ALA A 40 5.67 -0.70 16.66
CA ALA A 40 4.95 0.03 17.70
C ALA A 40 4.97 -0.66 19.07
N CYS A 41 5.54 -1.87 19.17
CA CYS A 41 5.49 -2.72 20.37
C CYS A 41 4.06 -2.87 20.97
N ALA A 42 3.03 -2.80 20.13
CA ALA A 42 1.64 -2.68 20.59
C ALA A 42 0.94 -4.03 20.79
N TYR A 43 -0.08 -4.04 21.65
CA TYR A 43 -0.89 -5.22 21.96
C TYR A 43 -1.59 -5.84 20.73
N THR A 44 -1.96 -7.12 20.86
CA THR A 44 -2.48 -7.92 19.74
C THR A 44 -3.86 -7.47 19.23
N THR A 45 -4.62 -6.74 20.04
CA THR A 45 -6.02 -6.29 19.81
C THR A 45 -6.15 -4.97 19.06
N VAL A 46 -5.05 -4.27 18.78
CA VAL A 46 -5.11 -2.95 18.12
C VAL A 46 -5.64 -3.08 16.68
N PRO A 47 -6.59 -2.21 16.26
CA PRO A 47 -7.08 -2.19 14.89
C PRO A 47 -5.97 -1.80 13.91
N THR A 48 -5.99 -2.38 12.72
CA THR A 48 -4.91 -2.24 11.72
C THR A 48 -4.61 -0.79 11.37
N ASN A 49 -5.64 0.04 11.19
CA ASN A 49 -5.47 1.45 10.85
C ASN A 49 -4.82 2.23 12.00
N ALA A 50 -5.19 1.96 13.26
CA ALA A 50 -4.60 2.66 14.40
C ALA A 50 -3.12 2.30 14.56
N ILE A 51 -2.74 1.03 14.43
CA ILE A 51 -1.32 0.66 14.59
C ILE A 51 -0.45 1.16 13.44
N LEU A 52 -1.01 1.28 12.24
CA LEU A 52 -0.34 1.90 11.10
C LEU A 52 -0.03 3.37 11.38
N VAL A 53 -1.02 4.13 11.91
CA VAL A 53 -0.82 5.52 12.33
C VAL A 53 0.20 5.63 13.46
N MET A 54 0.12 4.79 14.49
CA MET A 54 1.07 4.78 15.61
C MET A 54 2.49 4.42 15.16
N ALA A 55 2.63 3.56 14.15
CA ALA A 55 3.93 3.20 13.57
C ALA A 55 4.44 4.24 12.55
N GLY A 56 3.69 5.31 12.27
CA GLY A 56 4.01 6.30 11.23
C GLY A 56 4.02 5.72 9.82
N MET A 57 3.21 4.68 9.57
CA MET A 57 3.18 3.92 8.32
C MET A 57 1.88 4.14 7.56
N LEU A 58 1.97 4.51 6.29
CA LEU A 58 0.80 4.62 5.41
C LEU A 58 0.30 3.22 4.99
N PRO A 59 -1.02 2.94 5.04
CA PRO A 59 -1.58 1.70 4.52
C PRO A 59 -1.22 1.46 3.04
N LEU A 60 -0.78 0.25 2.69
CA LEU A 60 -0.30 -0.10 1.35
C LEU A 60 -1.31 0.17 0.24
N HIS A 61 -2.60 -0.07 0.49
CA HIS A 61 -3.65 0.09 -0.51
C HIS A 61 -3.81 1.54 -0.99
N ILE A 62 -3.58 2.51 -0.10
CA ILE A 62 -3.62 3.94 -0.43
C ILE A 62 -2.42 4.27 -1.31
N MET A 63 -1.23 3.81 -0.91
CA MET A 63 0.02 4.08 -1.63
C MET A 63 0.04 3.47 -3.05
N VAL A 64 -0.59 2.31 -3.24
CA VAL A 64 -0.79 1.70 -4.56
C VAL A 64 -1.73 2.55 -5.41
N SER A 65 -2.85 3.02 -4.84
CA SER A 65 -3.81 3.89 -5.52
C SER A 65 -3.16 5.18 -6.03
N GLU A 66 -2.34 5.83 -5.20
CA GLU A 66 -1.60 7.03 -5.57
C GLU A 66 -0.60 6.76 -6.71
N ARG A 67 0.19 5.69 -6.63
CA ARG A 67 1.12 5.31 -7.70
C ARG A 67 0.42 5.01 -9.01
N ASN A 68 -0.75 4.37 -8.96
CA ASN A 68 -1.54 4.10 -10.15
C ASN A 68 -2.07 5.39 -10.76
N ALA A 69 -2.60 6.31 -9.96
CA ALA A 69 -3.07 7.61 -10.42
C ALA A 69 -1.95 8.40 -11.11
N VAL A 70 -0.75 8.45 -10.51
CA VAL A 70 0.43 9.08 -11.11
C VAL A 70 0.85 8.39 -12.41
N SER A 71 0.79 7.06 -12.46
CA SER A 71 1.16 6.30 -13.66
C SER A 71 0.17 6.51 -14.81
N VAL A 72 -1.12 6.63 -14.50
CA VAL A 72 -2.17 6.95 -15.48
C VAL A 72 -2.01 8.38 -16.01
N ALA A 73 -1.78 9.35 -15.12
CA ALA A 73 -1.54 10.75 -15.51
C ALA A 73 -0.31 10.88 -16.42
N LYS A 74 0.77 10.15 -16.14
CA LYS A 74 1.96 10.11 -17.01
C LYS A 74 1.64 9.58 -18.41
N LYS A 75 0.81 8.53 -18.52
CA LYS A 75 0.41 7.97 -19.82
C LYS A 75 -0.38 8.98 -20.65
N ALA A 76 -1.29 9.74 -20.03
CA ALA A 76 -2.07 10.77 -20.71
C ALA A 76 -1.18 11.92 -21.23
N ASN A 77 -0.22 12.38 -20.42
CA ASN A 77 0.71 13.43 -20.87
C ASN A 77 1.62 12.98 -22.01
N SER A 78 1.93 11.68 -22.11
CA SER A 78 2.69 11.12 -23.23
C SER A 78 1.87 11.00 -24.52
N THR A 79 0.54 10.86 -24.42
CA THR A 79 -0.33 10.82 -25.60
C THR A 79 -0.61 12.21 -26.18
N ASP A 80 -0.53 13.26 -25.36
CA ASP A 80 -0.71 14.65 -25.81
C ASP A 80 0.54 15.26 -26.48
N GLN A 81 1.68 14.56 -26.40
CA GLN A 81 2.96 14.98 -27.02
C GLN A 81 3.26 14.29 -28.37
N ALA A 82 2.36 13.43 -28.85
CA ALA A 82 2.47 12.71 -30.12
C ALA A 82 1.43 13.25 -31.12
#